data_AF-A0A2N5T116-F1
#
_entry.id   AF-A0A2N5T116-F1
#
_cell.length_a   1.000
_cell.length_b   1.000
_cell.length_c   1.000
_cell.angle_alpha   90.00
_cell.angle_beta   90.00
_cell.angle_gamma   90.00
#
_symmetry.space_group_name_H-M   'P 1'
#
loop_
_entity.id
_entity.type
_entity.pdbx_description
1 polymer ?
#
loop_
_entity_poly.entity_id
_entity_poly.type
_entity_poly.pdbx_seq_one_letter_code
_entity_poly.pdbx_strand_id
1 'polypeptide(L)'
;MKMISRELKARLEKHKALVEQWSEDVVWLWGQCQPLPNKPHIKQWNDLIERIAARKANEVAVEEELEAAAIDVQHLDGEDANEEWIDETDHAGLEEDLVAATL
;
A
#
# COMPACT_ATOMS: atom_id res chain seq x y z
N MET A 1 10.85 10.43 -23.18
CA MET A 1 9.77 11.05 -22.36
C MET A 1 9.46 10.31 -21.05
N LYS A 2 9.54 8.97 -20.98
CA LYS A 2 9.24 8.19 -19.76
C LYS A 2 10.06 8.59 -18.52
N MET A 3 11.33 8.95 -18.69
CA MET A 3 12.20 9.40 -17.59
C MET A 3 11.74 10.71 -16.95
N ILE A 4 11.34 11.70 -17.77
CA ILE A 4 10.82 12.99 -17.28
C ILE A 4 9.55 12.77 -16.48
N SER A 5 8.65 11.92 -16.97
CA SER A 5 7.41 11.59 -16.25
C SER A 5 7.68 10.93 -14.89
N ARG A 6 8.66 10.01 -14.82
CA ARG A 6 9.06 9.38 -13.55
C ARG A 6 9.62 10.39 -12.56
N GLU A 7 10.50 11.27 -13.00
CA GLU A 7 11.09 12.32 -12.15
C GLU A 7 10.01 13.28 -11.62
N LEU A 8 9.06 13.68 -12.47
CA LEU A 8 7.94 14.52 -12.06
C LEU A 8 7.06 13.84 -11.00
N LYS A 9 6.77 12.54 -11.15
CA LYS A 9 6.04 11.77 -10.14
C LYS A 9 6.83 11.70 -8.83
N ALA A 10 8.12 11.37 -8.89
CA ALA A 10 8.96 11.28 -7.70
C ALA A 10 9.06 12.62 -6.95
N ARG A 11 9.21 13.75 -7.66
CA ARG A 11 9.20 15.08 -7.06
C ARG A 11 7.86 15.43 -6.43
N LEU A 12 6.77 15.08 -7.11
CA LEU A 12 5.43 15.31 -6.60
C LEU A 12 5.20 14.55 -5.29
N GLU A 13 5.60 13.28 -5.19
CA GLU A 13 5.47 12.50 -3.94
C GLU A 13 6.28 13.11 -2.81
N LYS A 14 7.54 13.52 -3.07
CA LYS A 14 8.35 14.22 -2.06
C LYS A 14 7.70 15.52 -1.59
N HIS A 15 7.11 16.27 -2.51
CA HIS A 15 6.41 17.51 -2.18
C HIS A 15 5.14 17.26 -1.35
N LYS A 16 4.32 16.26 -1.72
CA LYS A 16 3.13 15.87 -0.95
C LYS A 16 3.52 15.56 0.51
N ALA A 17 4.53 14.71 0.71
CA ALA A 17 4.98 14.31 2.04
C ALA A 17 5.48 15.49 2.87
N LEU A 18 6.22 16.42 2.25
CA LEU A 18 6.71 17.62 2.93
C LEU A 18 5.55 18.55 3.34
N VAL A 19 4.58 18.75 2.45
CA VAL A 19 3.41 19.59 2.74
C VAL A 19 2.57 19.01 3.88
N GLU A 20 2.35 17.69 3.89
CA GLU A 20 1.62 17.02 4.96
C GLU A 20 2.34 17.12 6.30
N GLN A 21 3.65 16.87 6.31
CA GLN A 21 4.48 16.97 7.52
C GLN A 21 4.40 18.37 8.15
N TRP A 22 4.39 19.43 7.33
CA TRP A 22 4.38 20.81 7.80
C TRP A 22 2.97 21.37 8.09
N SER A 23 1.91 20.65 7.71
CA SER A 23 0.55 21.18 7.73
C SER A 23 0.09 21.60 9.12
N GLU A 24 0.40 20.80 10.14
CA GLU A 24 0.03 21.11 11.52
C GLU A 24 0.69 22.42 12.00
N ASP A 25 2.00 22.56 11.76
CA ASP A 25 2.77 23.75 12.11
C ASP A 25 2.25 25.00 11.38
N VAL A 26 1.93 24.86 10.09
CA VAL A 26 1.40 25.97 9.27
C VAL A 26 0.03 26.41 9.80
N VAL A 27 -0.87 25.48 10.09
CA VAL A 27 -2.20 25.79 10.66
C VAL A 27 -2.05 26.41 12.05
N TRP A 28 -1.16 25.88 12.88
CA TRP A 28 -0.88 26.42 14.21
C TRP A 28 -0.38 27.87 14.14
N LEU A 29 0.61 28.13 13.29
CA LEU A 29 1.18 29.47 13.07
C LEU A 29 0.11 30.42 12.51
N TRP A 30 -0.78 29.90 11.67
CA TRP A 30 -1.89 30.67 11.12
C TRP A 30 -2.89 31.12 12.18
N GLY A 31 -3.09 30.34 13.24
CA GLY A 31 -3.93 30.69 14.37
C GLY A 31 -3.37 31.82 15.24
N GLN A 32 -2.11 32.22 15.05
CA GLN A 32 -1.46 33.30 15.79
C GLN A 32 -1.78 34.69 15.19
N CYS A 33 -1.07 35.73 15.61
CA CYS A 33 -1.29 37.13 15.20
C CYS A 33 -1.01 37.38 13.69
N GLN A 34 -1.90 36.94 12.81
CA GLN A 34 -1.81 37.13 11.37
C GLN A 34 -2.27 38.54 10.94
N PRO A 35 -1.53 39.21 10.03
CA PRO A 35 -2.01 40.44 9.40
C PRO A 35 -3.38 40.21 8.72
N LEU A 36 -4.28 41.19 8.80
CA LEU A 36 -5.60 41.11 8.14
C LEU A 36 -5.55 40.73 6.65
N PRO A 37 -4.59 41.24 5.85
CA PRO A 37 -4.48 40.85 4.44
C PRO A 37 -4.14 39.37 4.25
N ASN A 38 -3.58 38.71 5.26
CA ASN A 38 -3.12 37.33 5.14
C ASN A 38 -4.29 36.33 5.20
N LYS A 39 -5.36 36.66 5.95
CA LYS A 39 -6.53 35.79 6.24
C LYS A 39 -7.03 34.89 5.10
N PRO A 40 -7.20 35.35 3.83
CA PRO A 40 -7.72 34.49 2.78
C PRO A 40 -6.78 33.35 2.34
N HIS A 41 -5.46 33.42 2.61
CA HIS A 41 -4.52 32.44 2.07
C HIS A 41 -4.55 31.08 2.79
N ILE A 42 -5.06 30.99 4.03
CA ILE A 42 -5.25 29.67 4.68
C ILE A 42 -6.23 28.78 3.93
N LYS A 43 -7.20 29.38 3.23
CA LYS A 43 -8.09 28.62 2.38
C LYS A 43 -7.32 27.91 1.27
N GLN A 44 -6.36 28.60 0.64
CA GLN A 44 -5.52 28.01 -0.40
C GLN A 44 -4.65 26.87 0.13
N TRP A 45 -4.18 26.99 1.38
CA TRP A 45 -3.47 25.91 2.07
C TRP A 45 -4.37 24.70 2.32
N ASN A 46 -5.56 24.92 2.89
CA ASN A 46 -6.52 23.85 3.16
C ASN A 46 -6.97 23.14 1.86
N ASP A 47 -7.26 23.91 0.80
CA ASP A 47 -7.59 23.39 -0.52
C ASP A 47 -6.45 22.51 -1.09
N LEU A 48 -5.18 22.86 -0.81
CA LEU A 48 -4.02 22.05 -1.20
C LEU A 48 -3.97 20.73 -0.43
N ILE A 49 -4.16 20.76 0.89
CA ILE A 49 -4.17 19.57 1.75
C ILE A 49 -5.29 18.60 1.32
N GLU A 50 -6.49 19.11 1.06
CA GLU A 50 -7.62 18.31 0.58
C GLU A 50 -7.31 17.62 -0.76
N ARG A 51 -6.65 18.32 -1.70
CA ARG A 51 -6.23 17.73 -2.98
C ARG A 51 -5.19 16.62 -2.80
N ILE A 52 -4.28 16.76 -1.83
CA ILE A 52 -3.30 15.71 -1.53
C ILE A 52 -4.02 14.48 -0.96
N ALA A 53 -4.93 14.66 -0.01
CA ALA A 53 -5.70 13.59 0.60
C ALA A 53 -6.58 12.84 -0.43
N ALA A 54 -7.33 13.58 -1.26
CA ALA A 54 -8.17 13.00 -2.30
C ALA A 54 -7.35 12.19 -3.32
N ARG A 55 -6.15 12.66 -3.66
CA ARG A 55 -5.28 11.95 -4.59
C ARG A 55 -4.71 10.67 -4.00
N LYS A 56 -4.34 10.66 -2.71
CA LYS A 56 -3.91 9.44 -2.02
C LYS A 56 -5.04 8.41 -1.96
N ALA A 57 -6.25 8.84 -1.62
CA ALA A 57 -7.42 7.95 -1.57
C ALA A 57 -7.69 7.31 -2.94
N ASN A 58 -7.55 8.07 -4.03
CA ASN A 58 -7.68 7.55 -5.39
C ASN A 58 -6.53 6.59 -5.76
N GLU A 59 -5.29 6.89 -5.37
CA GLU A 59 -4.14 6.00 -5.59
C GLU A 59 -4.35 4.64 -4.89
N VAL A 60 -4.85 4.64 -3.64
CA VAL A 60 -5.21 3.42 -2.90
C VAL A 60 -6.35 2.65 -3.57
N ALA A 61 -7.42 3.33 -3.99
CA ALA A 61 -8.55 2.68 -4.65
C ALA A 61 -8.13 1.99 -5.97
N VAL A 62 -7.22 2.60 -6.74
CA VAL A 62 -6.68 2.01 -7.96
C VAL A 62 -5.79 0.80 -7.66
N GLU A 63 -5.01 0.85 -6.57
CA GLU A 63 -4.20 -0.30 -6.13
C GLU A 63 -5.09 -1.48 -5.70
N GLU A 64 -6.16 -1.23 -4.93
CA GLU A 64 -7.14 -2.24 -4.53
C GLU A 64 -7.87 -2.86 -5.73
N GLU A 65 -8.30 -2.04 -6.70
CA GLU A 65 -8.95 -2.52 -7.93
C GLU A 65 -7.99 -3.38 -8.78
N LEU A 66 -6.73 -2.98 -8.90
CA LEU A 66 -5.71 -3.74 -9.61
C LEU A 66 -5.44 -5.09 -8.94
N GLU A 67 -5.35 -5.11 -7.61
CA GLU A 67 -5.17 -6.34 -6.83
C GLU A 67 -6.36 -7.29 -7.01
N ALA A 68 -7.59 -6.77 -6.92
CA ALA A 68 -8.81 -7.54 -7.15
C ALA A 68 -8.86 -8.14 -8.57
N ALA A 69 -8.49 -7.37 -9.59
CA ALA A 69 -8.42 -7.87 -10.97
C ALA A 69 -7.31 -8.91 -11.16
N ALA A 70 -6.18 -8.78 -10.46
CA ALA A 70 -5.10 -9.78 -10.51
C ALA A 70 -5.51 -11.11 -9.86
N ILE A 71 -6.30 -11.06 -8.79
CA ILE A 71 -6.89 -12.25 -8.15
C ILE A 71 -7.94 -12.90 -9.07
N ASP A 72 -8.79 -12.11 -9.74
CA ASP A 72 -9.84 -12.64 -10.64
C ASP A 72 -9.27 -13.29 -11.92
N VAL A 73 -8.12 -12.80 -12.42
CA VAL A 73 -7.43 -13.38 -13.58
C VAL A 73 -6.65 -14.66 -13.22
N GLN A 74 -6.46 -14.97 -11.94
CA GLN A 74 -5.97 -16.26 -11.50
C GLN A 74 -7.08 -17.31 -11.62
N HIS A 75 -7.17 -17.92 -12.82
CA HIS A 75 -7.59 -19.31 -13.02
C HIS A 75 -6.71 -20.23 -12.14
N LEU A 76 -6.93 -20.19 -10.83
CA LEU A 76 -6.53 -21.24 -9.91
C LEU A 76 -7.76 -22.13 -9.76
N ASP A 77 -8.12 -22.85 -10.82
CA ASP A 77 -9.11 -23.93 -10.76
C ASP A 77 -8.63 -25.11 -9.89
N GLY A 78 -7.42 -25.01 -9.33
CA GLY A 78 -6.81 -26.06 -8.52
C GLY A 78 -6.44 -27.30 -9.32
N GLU A 79 -6.49 -27.24 -10.66
CA GLU A 79 -6.28 -28.40 -11.53
C GLU A 79 -4.80 -28.57 -11.94
N ASP A 80 -3.93 -27.59 -11.66
CA ASP A 80 -2.46 -27.71 -11.83
C ASP A 80 -1.71 -28.07 -10.53
N ALA A 81 -2.41 -28.68 -9.57
CA ALA A 81 -1.72 -29.42 -8.51
C ALA A 81 -1.28 -30.76 -9.10
N ASN A 82 -0.08 -30.82 -9.68
CA ASN A 82 0.50 -32.08 -10.17
C ASN A 82 0.61 -33.07 -8.99
N GLU A 83 -0.17 -34.16 -9.03
CA GLU A 83 -0.21 -35.22 -8.02
C GLU A 83 1.17 -35.85 -7.75
N GLU A 84 2.14 -35.69 -8.66
CA GLU A 84 3.53 -36.13 -8.51
C GLU A 84 4.28 -35.47 -7.33
N TRP A 85 3.80 -34.34 -6.80
CA TRP A 85 4.40 -33.67 -5.65
C TRP A 85 3.94 -34.25 -4.31
N ILE A 86 2.88 -35.07 -4.32
CA ILE A 86 2.46 -35.85 -3.16
C ILE A 86 3.23 -37.17 -3.22
N ASP A 87 4.49 -37.13 -2.79
CA ASP A 87 5.22 -38.36 -2.50
C ASP A 87 4.57 -39.01 -1.26
N GLU A 88 3.77 -40.05 -1.47
CA GLU A 88 3.23 -40.91 -0.39
C GLU A 88 4.34 -41.74 0.31
N THR A 89 5.62 -41.49 0.05
CA THR A 89 6.74 -42.21 0.67
C THR A 89 7.20 -41.56 1.98
N ASP A 90 6.29 -41.35 2.94
CA ASP A 90 6.70 -41.14 4.34
C ASP A 90 5.72 -41.77 5.36
N HIS A 91 5.03 -42.84 4.96
CA HIS A 91 4.21 -43.66 5.87
C HIS A 91 4.66 -45.12 6.01
N ALA A 92 5.89 -45.45 5.60
CA ALA A 92 6.49 -46.78 5.85
C ALA A 92 7.50 -46.81 7.01
N GLY A 93 7.68 -45.70 7.75
CA GLY A 93 8.70 -45.60 8.82
C GLY A 93 8.16 -45.55 10.26
N LEU A 94 6.84 -45.46 10.47
CA LEU A 94 6.27 -45.25 11.82
C LEU A 94 5.74 -46.52 12.50
N GLU A 95 5.82 -47.69 11.85
CA GLU A 95 5.41 -48.96 12.49
C GLU A 95 6.57 -49.72 13.17
N GLU A 96 7.84 -49.47 12.81
CA GLU A 96 8.97 -50.15 13.46
C GLU A 96 9.35 -49.55 14.82
N ASP A 97 9.10 -48.26 15.07
CA ASP A 97 9.46 -47.61 16.35
C ASP A 97 8.45 -47.89 17.48
N LEU A 98 7.23 -48.35 17.19
CA LEU A 98 6.25 -48.73 18.22
C LEU A 98 6.55 -50.13 18.80
N VAL A 99 7.13 -51.03 17.99
CA VAL A 99 7.49 -52.39 18.41
C VAL A 99 8.79 -52.42 19.20
N ALA A 100 9.74 -51.53 18.92
CA ALA A 100 10.98 -51.40 19.69
C ALA A 100 10.78 -50.82 21.11
N ALA A 101 9.66 -50.16 21.38
CA ALA A 101 9.35 -49.58 22.69
C ALA A 101 8.60 -50.54 23.65
N THR A 102 8.33 -51.80 23.24
CA THR A 102 7.55 -52.76 24.05
C THR A 102 8.22 -54.11 24.34
N LEU A 103 9.55 -54.23 24.20
CA LEU A 103 10.32 -55.40 24.68
C LEU A 103 11.49 -55.00 25.57
#